data_AF-A0A2M7RTZ6-F1
#
_entry.id   AF-A0A2M7RTZ6-F1
#
_cell.length_a   1.000
_cell.length_b   1.000
_cell.length_c   1.000
_cell.angle_alpha   90.00
_cell.angle_beta   90.00
_cell.angle_gamma   90.00
#
_symmetry.space_group_name_H-M   'P 1'
#
loop_
_entity.id
_entity.type
_entity.pdbx_description
1 polymer ?
#
loop_
_entity_poly.entity_id
_entity_poly.type
_entity_poly.pdbx_seq_one_letter_code
_entity_poly.pdbx_strand_id
1 'polypeptide(L)'
;MHCILSSKIGKLSDTVREFKTHTSKEIIASMHEDPESRREWMLPLFERRGLANSRNKTYQFWKQSNHPIELHTNHFIDQKLDYIHNNPVVAGWVEKPEEYL
;
A
#
# COMPACT_ATOMS: atom_id res chain seq x y z
N MET A 1 -3.91 2.51 0.42
CA MET A 1 -3.41 2.15 1.76
C MET A 1 -3.10 3.44 2.49
N HIS A 2 -3.53 3.53 3.75
CA HIS A 2 -3.19 4.60 4.67
C HIS A 2 -2.55 3.97 5.91
N CYS A 3 -1.48 4.57 6.43
CA CYS A 3 -0.76 4.05 7.58
C CYS A 3 -0.02 5.20 8.29
N ILE A 4 0.20 5.02 9.60
CA ILE A 4 1.10 5.85 10.40
C ILE A 4 2.37 5.04 10.59
N LEU A 5 3.51 5.61 10.19
CA LEU A 5 4.79 4.89 10.16
C LEU A 5 5.89 5.75 10.80
N SER A 6 6.80 5.07 11.47
CA SER A 6 8.06 5.64 11.93
C SER A 6 9.22 4.74 11.49
N SER A 7 10.39 5.33 11.26
CA SER A 7 11.61 4.60 10.94
C SER A 7 12.58 4.69 12.11
N LYS A 8 13.04 3.55 12.62
CA LYS A 8 14.01 3.47 13.73
C LYS A 8 15.30 4.24 13.44
N ILE A 9 15.73 4.29 12.18
CA ILE A 9 16.97 4.96 11.74
C ILE A 9 16.74 6.38 11.20
N GLY A 10 15.53 6.94 11.36
CA GLY A 10 15.16 8.27 10.84
C GLY A 10 15.00 8.38 9.32
N LYS A 11 15.24 7.32 8.54
CA LYS A 11 15.11 7.31 7.07
C LYS A 11 13.81 6.67 6.58
N LEU A 12 12.68 7.30 6.92
CA LEU A 12 11.36 6.75 6.57
C LEU A 12 11.17 6.56 5.05
N SER A 13 11.75 7.42 4.21
CA SER A 13 11.68 7.29 2.76
C SER A 13 12.29 5.99 2.25
N ASP A 14 13.43 5.57 2.83
CA ASP A 14 14.10 4.32 2.47
C ASP A 14 13.27 3.12 2.94
N THR A 15 12.75 3.16 4.17
CA THR A 15 11.86 2.11 4.70
C THR A 15 10.62 1.93 3.83
N VAL A 16 9.97 3.03 3.41
CA VAL A 16 8.79 2.95 2.53
C VAL A 16 9.16 2.42 1.14
N ARG A 17 10.32 2.81 0.59
CA ARG A 17 10.81 2.29 -0.69
C ARG A 17 11.04 0.78 -0.61
N GLU A 18 11.71 0.31 0.43
CA GLU A 18 12.00 -1.10 0.65
C GLU A 18 10.73 -1.91 0.87
N PHE A 19 9.81 -1.41 1.69
CA PHE A 19 8.49 -2.02 1.89
C PHE A 19 7.76 -2.22 0.55
N LYS A 20 7.66 -1.17 -0.28
CA LYS A 20 7.00 -1.25 -1.58
C LYS A 20 7.72 -2.22 -2.53
N THR A 21 9.05 -2.24 -2.49
CA THR A 21 9.87 -3.12 -3.33
C THR A 21 9.70 -4.59 -2.95
N HIS A 22 9.78 -4.89 -1.66
CA HIS A 22 9.64 -6.25 -1.14
C HIS A 22 8.23 -6.76 -1.37
N THR A 23 7.21 -6.05 -0.87
CA THR A 23 5.81 -6.48 -0.99
C THR A 23 5.35 -6.64 -2.45
N SER A 24 5.81 -5.77 -3.36
CA SER A 24 5.49 -5.93 -4.78
C SER A 24 6.06 -7.21 -5.38
N LYS A 25 7.23 -7.68 -4.93
CA LYS A 25 7.81 -8.93 -5.41
C LYS A 25 7.06 -10.13 -4.83
N GLU A 26 6.84 -10.14 -3.52
CA GLU A 26 6.16 -11.23 -2.83
C GLU A 26 4.72 -11.39 -3.33
N ILE A 27 3.96 -10.30 -3.49
CA ILE A 27 2.57 -10.38 -3.99
C ILE A 27 2.51 -10.87 -5.43
N ILE A 28 3.40 -10.41 -6.31
CA ILE A 28 3.41 -10.88 -7.69
C ILE A 28 3.84 -12.36 -7.75
N ALA A 29 4.80 -12.78 -6.93
CA ALA A 29 5.21 -14.18 -6.83
C ALA A 29 4.03 -15.06 -6.34
N SER A 30 3.33 -14.66 -5.28
CA SER A 30 2.19 -15.43 -4.77
C SER A 30 1.04 -15.54 -5.78
N MET A 31 0.81 -14.53 -6.61
CA MET A 31 -0.18 -14.62 -7.70
C MET A 31 0.17 -15.65 -8.78
N HIS A 32 1.46 -15.97 -8.95
CA HIS A 32 1.92 -17.02 -9.86
C HIS A 32 1.87 -18.41 -9.20
N GLU A 33 2.25 -18.50 -7.93
CA GLU A 33 2.37 -19.75 -7.18
C GLU A 33 1.01 -20.28 -6.69
N ASP A 34 0.16 -19.39 -6.16
CA ASP A 34 -1.15 -19.75 -5.61
C ASP A 34 -2.27 -19.65 -6.67
N PRO A 35 -3.36 -20.41 -6.50
CA PRO A 35 -4.56 -20.27 -7.32
C PRO A 35 -5.31 -18.96 -6.99
N GLU A 36 -4.76 -17.83 -7.44
CA GLU A 36 -5.44 -16.54 -7.40
C GLU A 36 -6.41 -16.42 -8.59
N SER A 37 -7.71 -16.52 -8.31
CA SER A 37 -8.80 -16.41 -9.30
C SER A 37 -8.73 -15.19 -10.21
N ARG A 38 -8.13 -14.09 -9.75
CA ARG A 38 -8.06 -12.79 -10.46
C ARG A 38 -6.78 -12.58 -11.27
N ARG A 39 -5.82 -13.54 -11.21
CA ARG A 39 -4.49 -13.36 -11.80
C ARG A 39 -4.51 -13.10 -13.30
N GLU A 40 -5.48 -13.66 -14.02
CA GLU A 40 -5.61 -13.58 -15.48
C GLU A 40 -5.71 -12.15 -16.01
N TRP A 41 -6.36 -11.24 -15.27
CA TRP A 41 -6.46 -9.84 -15.66
C TRP A 41 -5.52 -8.93 -14.87
N MET A 42 -5.20 -9.28 -13.61
CA MET A 42 -4.34 -8.47 -12.76
C MET A 42 -2.87 -8.49 -13.21
N LEU A 43 -2.30 -9.67 -13.53
CA LEU A 43 -0.90 -9.77 -13.95
C LEU A 43 -0.63 -9.00 -15.25
N PRO A 44 -1.43 -9.13 -16.32
CA PRO A 44 -1.24 -8.33 -17.53
C PRO A 44 -1.42 -6.82 -17.29
N LEU A 45 -2.31 -6.43 -16.38
CA LEU A 45 -2.48 -5.03 -16.00
C LEU A 45 -1.22 -4.49 -15.34
N PHE A 46 -0.66 -5.20 -14.36
CA PHE A 46 0.56 -4.80 -13.68
C PHE A 46 1.77 -4.78 -14.61
N GLU A 47 1.87 -5.75 -15.53
CA GLU A 47 2.93 -5.81 -16.53
C GLU A 47 2.86 -4.61 -17.47
N ARG A 48 1.69 -4.35 -18.05
CA ARG A 48 1.48 -3.19 -18.94
C ARG A 48 1.86 -1.88 -18.25
N ARG A 49 1.49 -1.72 -16.97
CA ARG A 49 1.85 -0.53 -16.18
C ARG A 49 3.34 -0.47 -15.84
N GLY A 50 3.97 -1.63 -15.60
CA GLY A 50 5.40 -1.74 -15.35
C GLY A 50 6.23 -1.37 -16.57
N LEU A 51 5.93 -1.95 -17.72
CA LEU A 51 6.65 -1.68 -18.98
C LEU A 51 6.49 -0.24 -19.46
N ALA A 52 5.36 0.41 -19.14
CA ALA A 52 5.15 1.84 -19.42
C ALA A 52 5.93 2.80 -18.50
N ASN A 53 6.57 2.30 -17.44
CA ASN A 53 7.32 3.11 -16.49
C ASN A 53 8.79 2.69 -16.45
N SER A 54 9.69 3.56 -16.89
CA SER A 54 11.14 3.31 -16.94
C SER A 54 11.80 3.00 -15.58
N ARG A 55 11.11 3.27 -14.47
CA ARG A 55 11.59 2.94 -13.11
C ARG A 55 11.32 1.50 -12.71
N ASN A 56 10.52 0.77 -13.48
CA ASN A 56 10.19 -0.63 -13.24
C ASN A 56 10.80 -1.51 -14.34
N LYS A 57 11.07 -2.78 -14.01
CA LYS A 57 11.60 -3.75 -14.98
C LYS A 57 10.50 -4.52 -15.70
N THR A 58 9.44 -4.90 -14.98
CA THR A 58 8.41 -5.81 -15.50
C THR A 58 7.03 -5.41 -14.99
N TYR A 59 6.82 -5.42 -13.68
CA TYR A 59 5.52 -5.14 -13.07
C TYR A 59 5.50 -3.83 -12.29
N GLN A 60 4.35 -3.16 -12.28
CA GLN A 60 4.05 -2.07 -11.36
C GLN A 60 2.81 -2.40 -10.53
N PHE A 61 3.00 -2.81 -9.29
CA PHE A 61 1.92 -3.03 -8.33
C PHE A 61 1.53 -1.74 -7.61
N TRP A 62 2.51 -1.07 -6.99
CA TRP A 62 2.28 0.20 -6.30
C TRP A 62 2.24 1.39 -7.25
N LYS A 63 1.41 2.39 -6.94
CA LYS A 63 1.55 3.74 -7.53
C LYS A 63 2.93 4.31 -7.18
N GLN A 64 3.54 5.06 -8.09
CA GLN A 64 4.91 5.58 -7.90
C GLN A 64 4.99 6.56 -6.71
N SER A 65 4.05 7.49 -6.64
CA SER A 65 3.99 8.51 -5.59
C SER A 65 3.42 7.96 -4.28
N ASN A 66 3.72 8.67 -3.20
CA ASN A 66 3.02 8.60 -1.93
C ASN A 66 2.56 10.03 -1.56
N HIS A 67 1.80 10.14 -0.48
CA HIS A 67 1.35 11.43 0.06
C HIS A 67 1.74 11.49 1.55
N PRO A 68 3.00 11.81 1.86
CA PRO A 68 3.47 11.85 3.24
C PRO A 68 2.90 13.09 3.95
N ILE A 69 2.41 12.90 5.17
CA ILE A 69 1.97 13.97 6.06
C ILE A 69 2.76 13.82 7.35
N GLU A 70 3.50 14.85 7.72
CA GLU A 70 4.25 14.87 8.98
C GLU A 70 3.32 15.07 10.17
N LEU A 71 3.42 14.18 11.15
CA LEU A 71 2.60 14.20 12.36
C LEU A 71 3.41 14.87 13.48
N HIS A 72 3.05 16.12 13.81
CA HIS A 72 3.84 17.00 14.68
C HIS A 72 3.26 17.15 16.11
N THR A 73 2.03 16.68 16.36
CA THR A 73 1.40 16.70 17.70
C THR A 73 0.60 15.42 17.94
N ASN A 74 0.43 15.05 19.22
CA ASN A 74 -0.41 13.91 19.60
C ASN A 74 -1.85 14.07 19.12
N HIS A 75 -2.43 15.26 19.26
CA HIS A 75 -3.77 15.54 18.76
C HIS A 75 -3.90 15.28 17.25
N PHE A 76 -2.89 15.66 16.46
CA PHE A 76 -2.91 15.42 15.02
C PHE A 76 -2.68 13.93 14.67
N ILE A 77 -1.89 13.21 15.48
CA ILE A 77 -1.75 11.75 15.38
C ILE A 77 -3.11 11.07 15.61
N ASP A 78 -3.80 11.41 16.69
CA ASP A 78 -5.09 10.85 17.06
C ASP A 78 -6.14 11.11 15.96
N GLN A 79 -6.19 12.34 15.44
CA GLN A 79 -7.07 12.69 14.32
C GLN A 79 -6.82 11.82 13.07
N LYS A 80 -5.55 11.53 12.74
CA LYS A 80 -5.22 10.68 11.58
C LYS A 80 -5.46 9.20 11.87
N LEU A 81 -5.28 8.76 13.10
CA LEU A 81 -5.62 7.41 13.54
C LEU A 81 -7.12 7.17 13.37
N ASP A 82 -7.96 8.09 13.86
CA ASP A 82 -9.41 8.03 13.71
C ASP A 82 -9.83 7.99 12.24
N TYR A 83 -9.21 8.83 11.39
CA TYR A 83 -9.46 8.80 9.95
C TYR A 83 -9.16 7.43 9.35
N ILE A 84 -8.01 6.82 9.69
CA ILE A 84 -7.62 5.51 9.16
C ILE A 84 -8.60 4.43 9.64
N HIS A 85 -8.97 4.46 10.91
CA HIS A 85 -9.87 3.48 11.51
C HIS A 85 -11.28 3.55 10.91
N ASN A 86 -11.79 4.76 10.64
CA ASN A 86 -13.11 4.95 10.05
C ASN A 86 -13.15 4.79 8.51
N ASN A 87 -11.99 4.74 7.84
CA ASN A 87 -11.93 4.68 6.38
C ASN A 87 -12.68 3.46 5.78
N PRO A 88 -12.65 2.25 6.36
CA PRO A 88 -13.45 1.12 5.88
C PRO A 88 -14.97 1.38 5.91
N VAL A 89 -15.47 2.07 6.94
CA VAL A 89 -16.89 2.45 7.07
C VAL A 89 -17.26 3.46 5.98
N VAL A 90 -16.45 4.51 5.83
CA VAL A 90 -16.66 5.54 4.78
C VAL A 90 -16.59 4.94 3.38
N ALA A 91 -15.74 3.92 3.18
CA ALA A 91 -15.64 3.19 1.92
C ALA A 91 -16.80 2.20 1.68
N GLY A 92 -17.67 1.98 2.67
CA GLY A 92 -18.80 1.05 2.60
C GLY A 92 -18.40 -0.41 2.66
N TRP A 93 -17.22 -0.73 3.22
CA TRP A 93 -16.73 -2.11 3.33
C TRP A 93 -17.29 -2.84 4.55
N VAL A 94 -17.54 -2.10 5.63
CA VAL A 94 -18.06 -2.58 6.91
C VAL A 94 -19.01 -1.55 7.51
N GLU A 95 -19.89 -1.96 8.42
CA GLU A 95 -20.79 -1.04 9.11
C GLU A 95 -20.10 -0.34 10.28
N LYS A 96 -19.13 -1.02 10.92
CA LYS A 96 -18.37 -0.48 12.05
C LYS A 96 -16.85 -0.61 11.86
N PRO A 97 -16.05 0.32 12.38
CA PRO A 97 -14.59 0.29 12.23
C PRO A 97 -13.93 -1.01 12.72
N GLU A 98 -14.38 -1.54 13.84
CA GLU A 98 -13.85 -2.75 14.48
C GLU A 98 -14.13 -4.06 13.71
N GLU A 99 -15.00 -4.02 12.71
CA GLU A 99 -15.31 -5.18 11.86
C GLU A 99 -14.28 -5.38 10.74
N TYR A 100 -13.45 -4.37 10.47
CA TYR A 100 -12.41 -4.43 9.44
C TYR A 100 -11.12 -5.04 10.00
N LEU A 101 -10.99 -6.37 9.86
CA LEU A 101 -9.84 -7.19 10.28
C LEU A 101 -8.69 -7.19 9.26
#